data_AF-A0A968JT85-F1
#
_entry.id   AF-A0A968JT85-F1
#
_cell.length_a   1.000
_cell.length_b   1.000
_cell.length_c   1.000
_cell.angle_alpha   90.00
_cell.angle_beta   90.00
_cell.angle_gamma   90.00
#
_symmetry.space_group_name_H-M   'P 1'
#
loop_
_entity.id
_entity.type
_entity.pdbx_description
1 polymer ?
#
loop_
_entity_poly.entity_id
_entity_poly.type
_entity_poly.pdbx_seq_one_letter_code
_entity_poly.pdbx_strand_id
1 'polypeptide(L)' 'MDFCKAYNARTQDQGDMIIPVIITVYADRSFSFITKTPPAAVLLLKAAKIPKGSGVP' A
#
# COMPACT_ATOMS: atom_id res chain seq x y z
N MET A 1 16.47 10.18 0.93
CA MET A 1 15.10 10.27 0.36
C MET A 1 14.84 9.14 -0.66
N ASP A 2 15.71 8.13 -0.77
CA ASP A 2 15.60 7.12 -1.82
C ASP A 2 14.41 6.17 -1.65
N PHE A 3 14.02 5.86 -0.41
CA PHE A 3 12.82 5.06 -0.15
C PHE A 3 11.56 5.74 -0.70
N CYS A 4 11.31 7.02 -0.37
CA CYS A 4 10.11 7.72 -0.84
C CYS A 4 10.06 7.83 -2.36
N LYS A 5 11.21 8.04 -3.03
CA LYS A 5 11.28 8.07 -4.49
C LYS A 5 10.99 6.70 -5.11
N ALA A 6 11.64 5.65 -4.61
CA ALA A 6 11.45 4.28 -5.11
C ALA A 6 10.04 3.75 -4.83
N TYR A 7 9.45 4.12 -3.69
CA TYR A 7 8.07 3.81 -3.34
C TYR A 7 7.10 4.51 -4.30
N ASN A 8 7.21 5.84 -4.47
CA ASN A 8 6.34 6.62 -5.35
C ASN A 8 6.40 6.14 -6.80
N ALA A 9 7.59 5.76 -7.29
CA ALA A 9 7.75 5.19 -8.63
C ALA A 9 7.05 3.83 -8.78
N ARG A 10 7.07 2.97 -7.75
CA ARG A 10 6.39 1.66 -7.78
C ARG A 10 4.89 1.74 -7.54
N THR A 11 4.42 2.78 -6.85
CA THR A 11 2.99 2.96 -6.54
C THR A 11 2.29 3.95 -7.46
N GLN A 12 3.00 4.55 -8.42
CA GLN A 12 2.45 5.54 -9.35
C GLN A 12 1.25 5.01 -10.14
N ASP A 13 1.30 3.74 -10.57
CA ASP A 13 0.22 3.08 -11.31
C ASP A 13 -0.99 2.71 -10.43
N GLN A 14 -0.85 2.75 -9.10
CA GLN A 14 -1.89 2.30 -8.17
C GLN A 14 -2.74 3.46 -7.60
N GLY A 15 -2.45 4.72 -7.99
CA GLY A 15 -3.27 5.90 -7.66
C GLY A 15 -3.53 6.10 -6.16
N ASP A 16 -4.73 6.56 -5.80
CA ASP A 16 -5.19 6.77 -4.41
C ASP A 16 -5.54 5.47 -3.66
N MET A 17 -4.74 4.41 -3.82
CA MET A 17 -4.89 3.20 -3.00
C MET A 17 -3.84 3.17 -1.90
N ILE A 18 -4.28 2.87 -0.67
CA ILE A 18 -3.39 2.66 0.45
C ILE A 18 -2.67 1.33 0.22
N ILE A 19 -1.37 1.41 -0.08
CA ILE A 19 -0.53 0.25 -0.37
C ILE A 19 0.33 -0.03 0.86
N PRO A 20 0.11 -1.15 1.54
CA PRO A 20 0.95 -1.53 2.66
C PRO A 20 2.34 -1.96 2.16
N VAL A 21 3.37 -1.49 2.84
CA VAL A 21 4.77 -1.83 2.57
C VAL A 21 5.38 -2.50 3.78
N ILE A 22 6.11 -3.59 3.52
CA ILE A 22 7.01 -4.17 4.52
C ILE A 22 8.42 -3.71 4.20
N ILE A 23 9.07 -3.07 5.16
CA ILE A 23 10.46 -2.64 5.07
C ILE A 23 11.28 -3.54 5.99
N THR A 24 12.25 -4.24 5.42
CA THR A 24 13.26 -4.99 6.16
C THR A 24 14.54 -4.17 6.17
N VAL A 25 15.05 -3.86 7.35
CA VAL A 25 16.30 -3.12 7.54
C VAL A 25 17.38 -4.09 8.02
N TYR A 26 18.53 -4.07 7.35
CA TYR A 26 19.68 -4.91 7.68
C TYR A 26 20.71 -4.15 8.53
N ALA A 27 21.62 -4.89 9.17
CA ALA A 27 22.63 -4.33 10.08
C ALA A 27 23.63 -3.38 9.39
N ASP A 28 23.82 -3.53 8.09
CA ASP A 28 24.64 -2.66 7.23
C ASP A 28 23.92 -1.37 6.81
N ARG A 29 22.75 -1.09 7.39
CA ARG A 29 21.85 0.03 7.03
C ARG A 29 21.28 -0.07 5.61
N SER A 30 21.44 -1.20 4.94
CA SER A 30 20.68 -1.48 3.73
C SER A 30 19.22 -1.75 4.09
N PHE A 31 18.32 -1.45 3.17
CA PHE A 31 16.89 -1.70 3.34
C PHE A 31 16.34 -2.36 2.07
N SER A 32 15.49 -3.35 2.25
CA SER A 32 14.68 -3.93 1.18
C SER A 32 13.21 -3.70 1.52
N PHE A 33 12.41 -3.36 0.51
CA PHE A 33 10.98 -3.14 0.72
C PHE A 33 10.14 -3.93 -0.29
N ILE A 34 9.03 -4.48 0.21
CA ILE A 34 8.05 -5.23 -0.58
C ILE A 34 6.72 -4.49 -0.50
N THR A 35 6.20 -4.07 -1.64
CA THR A 35 4.85 -3.51 -1.79
C THR A 35 3.86 -4.68 -1.84
N LYS A 36 2.94 -4.75 -0.87
CA LYS A 36 1.86 -5.73 -0.89
C LYS A 36 0.67 -5.21 -1.71
N THR A 37 -0.24 -6.09 -2.07
CA THR A 37 -1.52 -5.68 -2.64
C THR A 37 -2.33 -4.86 -1.63
N PRO A 38 -3.07 -3.84 -2.08
CA PRO A 38 -3.93 -3.05 -1.22
C PRO A 38 -4.96 -3.97 -0.51
N PRO A 39 -5.37 -3.63 0.72
CA PRO A 39 -6.27 -4.47 1.49
C PRO A 39 -7.54 -4.80 0.72
N ALA A 40 -8.00 -6.05 0.79
CA ALA A 40 -9.22 -6.50 0.12
C ALA A 40 -10.42 -5.61 0.46
N ALA A 41 -10.50 -5.09 1.70
CA ALA A 41 -11.53 -4.14 2.11
C ALA A 41 -11.56 -2.85 1.25
N VAL A 42 -10.40 -2.29 0.91
CA VAL A 42 -10.31 -1.08 0.07
C VAL A 42 -10.71 -1.39 -1.38
N LEU A 43 -10.30 -2.55 -1.89
CA LEU A 43 -10.69 -3.03 -3.22
C LEU A 43 -12.20 -3.27 -3.32
N LEU A 44 -12.80 -3.88 -2.28
CA LEU A 44 -14.23 -4.12 -2.19
C LEU A 44 -15.02 -2.81 -2.06
N LEU A 45 -14.57 -1.86 -1.25
CA LEU A 45 -15.20 -0.53 -1.13
C LEU A 45 -15.14 0.26 -2.45
N LYS A 46 -14.00 0.22 -3.16
CA LYS A 46 -13.87 0.85 -4.49
C LYS A 46 -14.75 0.16 -5.53
N ALA A 47 -14.79 -1.17 -5.56
CA ALA A 47 -15.64 -1.93 -6.48
C ALA A 47 -17.14 -1.69 -6.20
N ALA A 48 -17.52 -1.59 -4.93
CA ALA A 48 -18.90 -1.34 -4.50
C ALA A 48 -19.29 0.14 -4.57
N LYS A 49 -18.34 1.06 -4.84
CA LYS A 49 -18.52 2.53 -4.84
C LYS A 49 -19.11 3.09 -3.54
N ILE A 50 -18.87 2.42 -2.41
CA ILE A 50 -19.41 2.81 -1.10
C ILE A 50 -18.28 3.41 -0.25
N PRO A 51 -18.46 4.60 0.35
CA PRO A 51 -17.41 5.24 1.15
C PRO A 51 -17.17 4.55 2.51
N LYS A 52 -18.13 3.77 3.03
CA LYS A 52 -18.01 2.99 4.27
C LYS A 52 -18.77 1.66 4.14
N GLY A 53 -18.19 0.59 4.68
CA GLY A 53 -18.89 -0.68 4.87
C GLY A 53 -19.86 -0.61 6.06
N SER A 54 -20.84 -1.51 6.11
CA SER A 54 -21.75 -1.64 7.25
C SER A 54 -20.96 -2.01 8.52
N GLY A 55 -21.25 -1.33 9.63
CA GLY A 55 -20.69 -1.67 10.95
C GLY A 55 -21.37 -2.86 11.63
N VAL A 56 -22.46 -3.36 11.03
CA VAL A 56 -23.13 -4.60 11.43
C VAL A 56 -22.96 -5.58 10.26
N PRO A 57 -22.08 -6.59 10.40
CA PRO A 57 -21.81 -7.56 9.34
C PRO A 57 -22.98 -8.50 9.07
#